data_AF-A0A928W375-F1
#
_entry.id   AF-A0A928W375-F1
#
_cell.length_a   1.000
_cell.length_b   1.000
_cell.length_c   1.000
_cell.angle_alpha   90.00
_cell.angle_beta   90.00
_cell.angle_gamma   90.00
#
_symmetry.space_group_name_H-M   'P 1'
#
loop_
_entity.id
_entity.type
_entity.pdbx_description
1 polymer ?
#
loop_
_entity_poly.entity_id
_entity_poly.type
_entity_poly.pdbx_seq_one_letter_code
_entity_poly.pdbx_strand_id
1 'polypeptide(L)'
;MPQLLSSDSPSNSDKPWIYLQIGLLLLPLSPFLGGLGVVIATVWTWKQRFKSIVCSRLNQGFALFLGLLVLSASTALDPESAFLGLFNFWPFIFIFAAASLLLGTPDRLRRMSWILAIASAPVALIGIGQMFSGWTGPIDLGMVVNWPLESEGTPTGRMASVFDYANVLANYSAIVFLLVLGLWIETFRALRGLTLAQKEMRYARGIRWRWRFLNGLLVSHAIAIVLTSSRNAWGVTVLGCLVYGLYLGLRPLVLGITAYGGVVLGASFAPPPLQSWFQAIVPDNLWMRLSDRLYPDRPDALLRVTQWEFAGNLTLERPWTGWGLRSFTALYEAQKELWLGHPHSLALMMTAETGIPATLLLFGLAGWIMFRGVRLLARWHSLSVPAEAGEEGLEISTPPPSDRLIFLSYLVAFGAMALFHLVDVTLFDSRINLLGWLLLAAIWSVVREGERNFK
;
A
#
# COMPACT_ATOMS: atom_id res chain seq x y z
N MET A 1 -5.63 14.33 -31.34
CA MET A 1 -4.27 13.80 -31.58
C MET A 1 -4.42 12.44 -32.28
N PRO A 2 -4.17 12.32 -33.58
CA PRO A 2 -4.06 11.03 -34.25
C PRO A 2 -2.57 10.66 -34.35
N GLN A 3 -2.03 10.09 -33.27
CA GLN A 3 -0.92 9.14 -33.34
C GLN A 3 -1.41 7.90 -32.59
N LEU A 4 -2.36 7.22 -33.22
CA LEU A 4 -2.76 5.87 -32.85
C LEU A 4 -2.51 5.05 -34.11
N LEU A 5 -1.63 4.05 -33.96
CA LEU A 5 -1.15 3.11 -34.98
C LEU A 5 0.12 3.56 -35.73
N SER A 6 1.24 3.75 -35.02
CA SER A 6 2.49 3.19 -35.55
C SER A 6 2.55 1.72 -35.14
N SER A 7 2.72 0.84 -36.12
CA SER A 7 2.81 -0.61 -35.99
C SER A 7 4.25 -1.05 -35.72
N ASP A 8 5.01 -0.23 -34.97
CA ASP A 8 6.36 -0.60 -34.57
C ASP A 8 6.27 -1.68 -33.50
N SER A 9 6.85 -2.85 -33.79
CA SER A 9 7.07 -3.87 -32.77
C SER A 9 7.76 -3.21 -31.56
N PRO A 10 7.28 -3.43 -30.32
CA PRO A 10 7.81 -2.72 -29.16
C PRO A 10 9.32 -2.90 -29.10
N SER A 11 10.03 -1.78 -28.94
CA SER A 11 11.48 -1.78 -28.81
C SER A 11 11.92 -2.79 -27.74
N ASN A 12 13.09 -3.39 -27.87
CA ASN A 12 13.57 -4.39 -26.90
C ASN A 12 13.69 -3.82 -25.47
N SER A 13 13.71 -2.49 -25.34
CA SER A 13 13.66 -1.74 -24.08
C SER A 13 12.27 -1.63 -23.43
N ASP A 14 11.18 -1.83 -24.17
CA ASP A 14 9.81 -1.69 -23.64
C ASP A 14 9.17 -3.02 -23.20
N LYS A 15 9.74 -4.15 -23.62
CA LYS A 15 9.22 -5.49 -23.26
C LYS A 15 9.09 -5.71 -21.75
N PRO A 16 10.06 -5.34 -20.89
CA PRO A 16 9.91 -5.50 -19.44
C PRO A 16 8.68 -4.77 -18.89
N TRP A 17 8.39 -3.59 -19.43
CA TRP A 17 7.22 -2.81 -19.03
C TRP A 17 5.91 -3.49 -19.46
N ILE A 18 5.85 -4.14 -20.61
CA ILE A 18 4.67 -4.89 -21.05
C ILE A 18 4.39 -6.08 -20.11
N TYR A 19 5.42 -6.88 -19.79
CA TYR A 19 5.26 -8.01 -18.87
C TYR A 19 4.85 -7.58 -17.46
N LEU A 20 5.39 -6.45 -16.97
CA LEU A 20 4.98 -5.90 -15.68
C LEU A 20 3.50 -5.52 -15.69
N GLN A 21 3.00 -4.91 -16.77
CA GLN A 21 1.57 -4.56 -16.89
C GLN A 21 0.66 -5.79 -16.90
N ILE A 22 1.02 -6.83 -17.66
CA ILE A 22 0.28 -8.09 -17.69
C ILE A 22 0.28 -8.74 -16.30
N GLY A 23 1.44 -8.78 -15.65
CA GLY A 23 1.57 -9.29 -14.29
C GLY A 23 0.65 -8.56 -13.32
N LEU A 24 0.68 -7.23 -13.32
CA LEU A 24 -0.17 -6.38 -12.48
C LEU A 24 -1.67 -6.55 -12.74
N LEU A 25 -2.07 -6.78 -13.99
CA LEU A 25 -3.47 -7.00 -14.35
C LEU A 25 -4.02 -8.31 -13.78
N LEU A 26 -3.18 -9.36 -13.77
CA LEU A 26 -3.56 -10.70 -13.31
C LEU A 26 -3.36 -10.90 -11.80
N LEU A 27 -2.45 -10.15 -11.18
CA LEU A 27 -1.99 -10.33 -9.81
C LEU A 27 -3.10 -10.51 -8.76
N PRO A 28 -4.18 -9.70 -8.74
CA PRO A 28 -5.17 -9.81 -7.66
C PRO A 28 -5.96 -11.14 -7.71
N LEU A 29 -6.21 -11.65 -8.92
CA LEU A 29 -6.98 -12.87 -9.16
C LEU A 29 -6.09 -14.12 -9.24
N SER A 30 -4.83 -13.97 -9.66
CA SER A 30 -3.86 -15.05 -9.78
C SER A 30 -2.49 -14.54 -9.33
N PRO A 31 -2.10 -14.78 -8.07
CA PRO A 31 -0.77 -14.43 -7.58
C PRO A 31 0.34 -15.08 -8.41
N PHE A 32 0.13 -16.31 -8.88
CA PHE A 32 1.09 -17.03 -9.70
C PHE A 32 1.29 -16.41 -11.09
N LEU A 33 0.21 -16.22 -11.88
CA LEU A 33 0.34 -15.63 -13.22
C LEU A 33 0.79 -14.17 -13.14
N GLY A 34 0.29 -13.43 -12.15
CA GLY A 34 0.74 -12.07 -11.88
C GLY A 34 2.22 -12.00 -11.52
N GLY A 35 2.65 -12.87 -10.61
CA GLY A 35 4.04 -13.03 -10.20
C GLY A 35 4.95 -13.40 -11.36
N LEU A 36 4.54 -14.32 -12.24
CA LEU A 36 5.31 -14.73 -13.41
C LEU A 36 5.61 -13.53 -14.33
N GLY A 37 4.60 -12.70 -14.64
CA GLY A 37 4.79 -11.49 -15.44
C GLY A 37 5.78 -10.51 -14.81
N VAL A 38 5.69 -10.31 -13.49
CA VAL A 38 6.61 -9.45 -12.73
C VAL A 38 8.03 -10.02 -12.69
N VAL A 39 8.18 -11.33 -12.52
CA VAL A 39 9.49 -12.00 -12.51
C VAL A 39 10.16 -11.89 -13.88
N ILE A 40 9.42 -12.12 -14.97
CA ILE A 40 9.95 -11.96 -16.34
C ILE A 40 10.44 -10.51 -16.55
N ALA A 41 9.61 -9.52 -16.19
CA ALA A 41 9.98 -8.11 -16.27
C ALA A 41 11.25 -7.79 -15.45
N THR A 42 11.35 -8.36 -14.26
CA THR A 42 12.47 -8.18 -13.34
C THR A 42 13.75 -8.78 -13.90
N VAL A 43 13.76 -10.07 -14.26
CA VAL A 43 14.91 -10.77 -14.83
C VAL A 43 15.41 -10.06 -16.10
N TRP A 44 14.50 -9.63 -16.95
CA TRP A 44 14.85 -8.92 -18.18
C TRP A 44 15.55 -7.58 -17.87
N THR A 45 15.01 -6.81 -16.93
CA THR A 45 15.59 -5.52 -16.51
C THR A 45 16.96 -5.70 -15.86
N TRP A 46 17.12 -6.73 -15.03
CA TRP A 46 18.42 -7.06 -14.44
C TRP A 46 19.47 -7.37 -15.50
N LYS A 47 19.11 -8.16 -16.52
CA LYS A 47 20.03 -8.45 -17.65
C LYS A 47 20.43 -7.18 -18.41
N GLN A 48 19.49 -6.27 -18.65
CA GLN A 48 19.76 -5.04 -19.42
C GLN A 48 20.47 -3.95 -18.61
N ARG A 49 20.26 -3.89 -17.29
CA ARG A 49 20.64 -2.73 -16.46
C ARG A 49 21.45 -3.10 -15.21
N PHE A 50 22.08 -4.28 -15.21
CA PHE A 50 22.85 -4.82 -14.07
C PHE A 50 23.74 -3.79 -13.36
N LYS A 51 24.63 -3.11 -14.13
CA LYS A 51 25.55 -2.11 -13.57
C LYS A 51 24.82 -0.95 -12.88
N SER A 52 23.72 -0.47 -13.47
CA SER A 52 22.90 0.59 -12.87
C SER A 52 22.23 0.14 -11.57
N ILE A 53 21.91 -1.15 -11.45
CA ILE A 53 21.27 -1.71 -10.27
C ILE A 53 22.28 -1.86 -9.13
N VAL A 54 23.43 -2.50 -9.38
CA VAL A 54 24.44 -2.80 -8.36
C VAL A 54 25.18 -1.54 -7.87
N CYS A 55 25.37 -0.54 -8.72
CA CYS A 55 26.00 0.72 -8.33
C CYS A 55 25.07 1.69 -7.57
N SER A 56 23.78 1.38 -7.44
CA SER A 56 22.83 2.21 -6.69
C SER A 56 23.07 2.10 -5.19
N ARG A 57 23.40 3.22 -4.53
CA ARG A 57 23.62 3.29 -3.07
C ARG A 57 22.41 2.77 -2.27
N LEU A 58 21.20 3.02 -2.76
CA LEU A 58 19.98 2.53 -2.11
C LEU A 58 19.86 1.00 -2.21
N ASN A 59 20.20 0.43 -3.37
CA ASN A 59 20.19 -1.02 -3.54
C ASN A 59 21.31 -1.70 -2.74
N GLN A 60 22.45 -1.02 -2.56
CA GLN A 60 23.51 -1.47 -1.65
C GLN A 60 23.03 -1.48 -0.20
N GLY A 61 22.23 -0.49 0.22
CA GLY A 61 21.57 -0.50 1.53
C GLY A 61 20.63 -1.70 1.70
N PHE A 62 19.80 -1.99 0.69
CA PHE A 62 18.96 -3.20 0.72
C PHE A 62 19.78 -4.49 0.67
N ALA A 63 20.90 -4.54 -0.04
CA ALA A 63 21.79 -5.70 -0.03
C ALA A 63 22.43 -5.93 1.35
N LEU A 64 22.81 -4.85 2.05
CA LEU A 64 23.26 -4.93 3.44
C LEU A 64 22.15 -5.47 4.35
N PHE A 65 20.91 -4.98 4.19
CA PHE A 65 19.75 -5.51 4.90
C PHE A 65 19.56 -7.01 4.65
N LEU A 66 19.66 -7.47 3.40
CA LEU A 66 19.60 -8.91 3.09
C LEU A 66 20.71 -9.70 3.77
N GLY A 67 21.92 -9.16 3.85
CA GLY A 67 23.03 -9.77 4.60
C GLY A 67 22.74 -9.88 6.09
N LEU A 68 22.14 -8.85 6.70
CA LEU A 68 21.71 -8.89 8.10
C LEU A 68 20.61 -9.93 8.35
N LEU A 69 19.69 -10.12 7.40
CA LEU A 69 18.68 -11.17 7.51
C LEU A 69 19.30 -12.57 7.45
N VAL A 70 20.31 -12.79 6.60
CA VAL A 70 21.05 -14.06 6.55
C VAL A 70 21.78 -14.31 7.86
N LEU A 71 22.42 -13.28 8.42
CA LEU A 71 23.07 -13.38 9.72
C LEU A 71 22.06 -13.74 10.82
N SER A 72 20.93 -13.04 10.87
CA SER A 72 19.83 -13.32 11.80
C SER A 72 19.36 -14.79 11.68
N ALA A 73 19.04 -15.24 10.46
CA ALA A 73 18.58 -16.61 10.21
C ALA A 73 19.62 -17.67 10.59
N SER A 74 20.92 -17.39 10.38
CA SER A 74 22.02 -18.30 10.74
C SER A 74 22.19 -18.45 12.26
N THR A 75 21.73 -17.46 13.04
CA THR A 75 21.81 -17.45 14.51
C THR A 75 20.47 -17.75 15.19
N ALA A 76 19.44 -18.07 14.39
CA ALA A 76 18.10 -18.36 14.87
C ALA A 76 18.04 -19.66 15.68
N LEU A 77 17.03 -19.78 16.54
CA LEU A 77 16.76 -21.03 17.27
C LEU A 77 16.36 -22.16 16.31
N ASP A 78 15.58 -21.83 15.28
CA ASP A 78 15.22 -22.70 14.16
C ASP A 78 15.70 -22.05 12.84
N PRO A 79 16.94 -22.35 12.41
CA PRO A 79 17.50 -21.79 11.19
C PRO A 79 16.69 -22.16 9.93
N GLU A 80 16.12 -23.37 9.86
CA GLU A 80 15.38 -23.82 8.68
C GLU A 80 14.16 -22.94 8.44
N SER A 81 13.32 -22.76 9.46
CA SER A 81 12.19 -21.84 9.38
C SER A 81 12.63 -20.41 9.11
N ALA A 82 13.71 -19.94 9.76
CA ALA A 82 14.21 -18.59 9.56
C ALA A 82 14.69 -18.32 8.13
N PHE A 83 15.36 -19.28 7.49
CA PHE A 83 15.74 -19.19 6.08
C PHE A 83 14.53 -19.17 5.16
N LEU A 84 13.48 -19.95 5.44
CA LEU A 84 12.21 -19.87 4.69
C LEU A 84 11.55 -18.48 4.86
N GLY A 85 11.71 -17.84 6.01
CA GLY A 85 11.22 -16.48 6.24
C GLY A 85 11.83 -15.44 5.29
N LEU A 86 13.04 -15.65 4.79
CA LEU A 86 13.72 -14.73 3.85
C LEU A 86 12.96 -14.53 2.53
N PHE A 87 12.14 -15.51 2.12
CA PHE A 87 11.33 -15.40 0.92
C PHE A 87 10.26 -14.30 0.99
N ASN A 88 9.95 -13.78 2.20
CA ASN A 88 9.11 -12.60 2.37
C ASN A 88 9.83 -11.28 2.01
N PHE A 89 11.14 -11.30 1.73
CA PHE A 89 11.94 -10.10 1.44
C PHE A 89 12.78 -10.22 0.16
N TRP A 90 13.50 -11.33 -0.03
CA TRP A 90 14.47 -11.51 -1.12
C TRP A 90 13.89 -11.27 -2.51
N PRO A 91 12.80 -11.94 -2.93
CA PRO A 91 12.25 -11.74 -4.26
C PRO A 91 11.79 -10.30 -4.47
N PHE A 92 11.19 -9.71 -3.45
CA PHE A 92 10.59 -8.39 -3.55
C PHE A 92 11.61 -7.25 -3.57
N ILE A 93 12.75 -7.38 -2.86
CA ILE A 93 13.88 -6.45 -2.97
C ILE A 93 14.50 -6.52 -4.37
N PHE A 94 14.59 -7.73 -4.94
CA PHE A 94 15.08 -7.92 -6.31
C PHE A 94 14.13 -7.28 -7.35
N ILE A 95 12.82 -7.40 -7.13
CA ILE A 95 11.78 -6.74 -7.93
C ILE A 95 11.86 -5.22 -7.77
N PHE A 96 11.98 -4.70 -6.54
CA PHE A 96 12.12 -3.27 -6.27
C PHE A 96 13.28 -2.66 -7.06
N ALA A 97 14.44 -3.32 -7.03
CA ALA A 97 15.64 -2.85 -7.70
C ALA A 97 15.43 -2.68 -9.22
N ALA A 98 14.77 -3.65 -9.87
CA ALA A 98 14.40 -3.57 -11.28
C ALA A 98 13.27 -2.56 -11.56
N ALA A 99 12.16 -2.65 -10.82
CA ALA A 99 11.00 -1.78 -10.99
C ALA A 99 11.34 -0.30 -10.81
N SER A 100 12.29 0.03 -9.93
CA SER A 100 12.78 1.41 -9.76
C SER A 100 13.47 1.98 -11.01
N LEU A 101 13.89 1.14 -11.96
CA LEU A 101 14.40 1.57 -13.27
C LEU A 101 13.30 1.62 -14.34
N LEU A 102 12.20 0.90 -14.14
CA LEU A 102 11.09 0.84 -15.09
C LEU A 102 10.04 1.93 -14.85
N LEU A 103 9.76 2.36 -13.62
CA LEU A 103 8.60 3.20 -13.31
C LEU A 103 8.87 4.72 -13.41
N GLY A 104 9.89 5.14 -14.17
CA GLY A 104 10.52 6.47 -14.06
C GLY A 104 9.71 7.69 -14.51
N THR A 105 8.44 7.54 -14.89
CA THR A 105 7.62 8.68 -15.36
C THR A 105 6.24 8.71 -14.72
N PRO A 106 5.65 9.90 -14.47
CA PRO A 106 4.27 10.05 -14.00
C PRO A 106 3.25 9.28 -14.87
N ASP A 107 3.48 9.18 -16.19
CA ASP A 107 2.63 8.40 -17.09
C ASP A 107 2.67 6.90 -16.83
N ARG A 108 3.84 6.34 -16.48
CA ARG A 108 3.94 4.93 -16.08
C ARG A 108 3.22 4.68 -14.75
N LEU A 109 3.33 5.60 -13.80
CA LEU A 109 2.55 5.58 -12.55
C LEU A 109 1.04 5.63 -12.84
N ARG A 110 0.59 6.54 -13.70
CA ARG A 110 -0.82 6.67 -14.12
C ARG A 110 -1.33 5.40 -14.77
N ARG A 111 -0.54 4.80 -15.66
CA ARG A 111 -0.88 3.54 -16.35
C ARG A 111 -0.94 2.36 -15.38
N MET A 112 0.00 2.27 -14.44
CA MET A 112 -0.03 1.27 -13.37
C MET A 112 -1.28 1.44 -12.49
N SER A 113 -1.65 2.67 -12.12
CA SER A 113 -2.87 2.93 -11.34
C SER A 113 -4.13 2.50 -12.09
N TRP A 114 -4.21 2.73 -13.40
CA TRP A 114 -5.33 2.25 -14.22
C TRP A 114 -5.40 0.73 -14.29
N ILE A 115 -4.25 0.05 -14.42
CA ILE A 115 -4.20 -1.42 -14.43
C ILE A 115 -4.69 -1.98 -13.10
N LEU A 116 -4.21 -1.43 -11.97
CA LEU A 116 -4.67 -1.84 -10.64
C LEU A 116 -6.16 -1.56 -10.43
N ALA A 117 -6.66 -0.42 -10.89
CA ALA A 117 -8.08 -0.07 -10.84
C ALA A 117 -8.93 -1.10 -11.60
N ILE A 118 -8.54 -1.43 -12.84
CA ILE A 118 -9.25 -2.43 -13.67
C ILE A 118 -9.16 -3.83 -13.03
N ALA A 119 -7.97 -4.25 -12.60
CA ALA A 119 -7.75 -5.56 -11.99
C ALA A 119 -8.52 -5.74 -10.67
N SER A 120 -8.81 -4.64 -9.96
CA SER A 120 -9.57 -4.66 -8.71
C SER A 120 -11.07 -4.79 -8.87
N ALA A 121 -11.63 -4.50 -10.06
CA ALA A 121 -13.06 -4.57 -10.31
C ALA A 121 -13.65 -5.98 -10.03
N PRO A 122 -13.07 -7.08 -10.54
CA PRO A 122 -13.54 -8.43 -10.22
C PRO A 122 -13.36 -8.77 -8.74
N VAL A 123 -12.30 -8.31 -8.08
CA VAL A 123 -12.08 -8.54 -6.65
C VAL A 123 -13.20 -7.93 -5.80
N ALA A 124 -13.58 -6.68 -6.08
CA ALA A 124 -14.66 -6.01 -5.37
C ALA A 124 -16.02 -6.69 -5.67
N LEU A 125 -16.27 -7.05 -6.93
CA LEU A 125 -17.49 -7.76 -7.34
C LEU A 125 -17.60 -9.12 -6.65
N ILE A 126 -16.53 -9.92 -6.63
CA ILE A 126 -16.50 -11.24 -6.00
C ILE A 126 -16.81 -11.14 -4.51
N GLY A 127 -16.20 -10.21 -3.79
CA GLY A 127 -16.48 -10.11 -2.35
C GLY A 127 -17.84 -9.48 -2.02
N ILE A 128 -18.40 -8.61 -2.87
CA ILE A 128 -19.79 -8.17 -2.70
C ILE A 128 -20.74 -9.36 -2.95
N GLY A 129 -20.47 -10.17 -3.97
CA GLY A 129 -21.19 -11.42 -4.23
C GLY A 129 -21.06 -12.43 -3.09
N GLN A 130 -19.89 -12.51 -2.46
CA GLN A 130 -19.64 -13.31 -1.25
C GLN A 130 -20.61 -12.91 -0.14
N MET A 131 -20.71 -11.61 0.16
CA MET A 131 -21.51 -11.13 1.28
C MET A 131 -23.03 -11.12 1.03
N PHE A 132 -23.48 -10.91 -0.20
CA PHE A 132 -24.91 -10.64 -0.49
C PHE A 132 -25.56 -11.56 -1.51
N SER A 133 -24.79 -12.32 -2.28
CA SER A 133 -25.31 -13.18 -3.35
C SER A 133 -24.96 -14.65 -3.15
N GLY A 134 -24.41 -15.02 -1.99
CA GLY A 134 -24.05 -16.38 -1.65
C GLY A 134 -22.97 -16.95 -2.58
N TRP A 135 -22.07 -16.12 -3.12
CA TRP A 135 -20.94 -16.63 -3.89
C TRP A 135 -19.94 -17.28 -2.94
N THR A 136 -19.72 -18.58 -3.10
CA THR A 136 -18.85 -19.38 -2.24
C THR A 136 -17.85 -20.16 -3.08
N GLY A 137 -16.71 -20.49 -2.48
CA GLY A 137 -15.70 -21.37 -3.04
C GLY A 137 -15.64 -22.71 -2.30
N PRO A 138 -14.46 -23.38 -2.29
CA PRO A 138 -13.21 -22.92 -2.91
C PRO A 138 -13.25 -23.01 -4.43
N ILE A 139 -12.57 -22.07 -5.10
CA ILE A 139 -12.19 -22.22 -6.51
C ILE A 139 -10.72 -22.61 -6.52
N ASP A 140 -10.45 -23.88 -6.80
CA ASP A 140 -9.11 -24.45 -6.82
C ASP A 140 -8.76 -24.98 -8.21
N LEU A 141 -7.93 -24.22 -8.92
CA LEU A 141 -7.28 -24.61 -10.18
C LEU A 141 -5.76 -24.75 -9.94
N GLY A 142 -5.39 -25.29 -8.79
CA GLY A 142 -4.01 -25.48 -8.36
C GLY A 142 -3.28 -24.15 -8.20
N MET A 143 -2.05 -24.06 -8.70
CA MET A 143 -1.23 -22.85 -8.57
C MET A 143 -1.79 -21.65 -9.37
N VAL A 144 -2.65 -21.88 -10.37
CA VAL A 144 -3.07 -20.82 -11.30
C VAL A 144 -4.12 -19.93 -10.67
N VAL A 145 -5.16 -20.49 -10.07
CA VAL A 145 -6.22 -19.76 -9.37
C VAL A 145 -6.57 -20.57 -8.13
N ASN A 146 -6.40 -19.98 -6.96
CA ASN A 146 -6.81 -20.58 -5.71
C ASN A 146 -7.50 -19.50 -4.87
N TRP A 147 -8.82 -19.56 -4.79
CA TRP A 147 -9.65 -18.65 -4.01
C TRP A 147 -10.38 -19.45 -2.93
N PRO A 148 -10.09 -19.21 -1.64
CA PRO A 148 -10.82 -19.86 -0.55
C PRO A 148 -12.31 -19.54 -0.61
N LEU A 149 -12.63 -18.23 -0.76
CA LEU A 149 -13.99 -17.70 -0.90
C LEU A 149 -14.99 -18.32 0.09
N GLU A 150 -14.65 -18.28 1.38
CA GLU A 150 -15.52 -18.75 2.47
C GLU A 150 -16.86 -18.01 2.47
N SER A 151 -17.97 -18.72 2.68
CA SER A 151 -19.32 -18.18 2.46
C SER A 151 -19.66 -16.96 3.31
N GLU A 152 -19.16 -16.90 4.54
CA GLU A 152 -19.37 -15.79 5.46
C GLU A 152 -18.13 -14.87 5.55
N GLY A 153 -17.12 -15.12 4.71
CA GLY A 153 -15.83 -14.46 4.77
C GLY A 153 -14.95 -14.95 5.92
N THR A 154 -13.76 -14.35 6.04
CA THR A 154 -12.71 -14.82 6.96
C THR A 154 -12.07 -13.63 7.67
N PRO A 155 -12.30 -13.45 8.99
CA PRO A 155 -13.19 -14.21 9.86
C PRO A 155 -14.67 -14.08 9.47
N THR A 156 -15.52 -14.96 10.00
CA THR A 156 -16.98 -14.93 9.82
C THR A 156 -17.57 -13.52 9.96
N GLY A 157 -18.43 -13.15 9.00
CA GLY A 157 -19.07 -11.85 8.89
C GLY A 157 -18.18 -10.75 8.29
N ARG A 158 -16.97 -11.07 7.83
CA ARG A 158 -16.00 -10.09 7.29
C ARG A 158 -15.59 -10.48 5.89
N MET A 159 -15.90 -9.62 4.92
CA MET A 159 -15.58 -9.82 3.51
C MET A 159 -14.08 -10.09 3.32
N ALA A 160 -13.74 -11.18 2.61
CA ALA A 160 -12.37 -11.58 2.28
C ALA A 160 -12.13 -11.71 0.77
N SER A 161 -13.19 -11.86 -0.04
CA SER A 161 -13.12 -12.01 -1.50
C SER A 161 -12.17 -13.15 -1.90
N VAL A 162 -11.27 -12.91 -2.85
CA VAL A 162 -10.23 -13.83 -3.32
C VAL A 162 -8.99 -13.90 -2.41
N PHE A 163 -9.04 -13.30 -1.22
CA PHE A 163 -7.96 -13.32 -0.23
C PHE A 163 -8.28 -14.27 0.92
N ASP A 164 -7.24 -14.75 1.59
CA ASP A 164 -7.36 -15.68 2.72
C ASP A 164 -7.94 -15.01 3.98
N TYR A 165 -7.89 -13.68 4.04
CA TYR A 165 -8.27 -12.95 5.24
C TYR A 165 -8.74 -11.51 4.96
N ALA A 166 -9.73 -11.06 5.72
CA ALA A 166 -10.38 -9.76 5.56
C ALA A 166 -9.42 -8.58 5.72
N ASN A 167 -8.41 -8.65 6.60
CA ASN A 167 -7.44 -7.56 6.73
C ASN A 167 -6.53 -7.42 5.49
N VAL A 168 -6.26 -8.53 4.79
CA VAL A 168 -5.49 -8.50 3.54
C VAL A 168 -6.30 -7.81 2.45
N LEU A 169 -7.57 -8.19 2.28
CA LEU A 169 -8.48 -7.47 1.38
C LEU A 169 -8.62 -6.00 1.79
N ALA A 170 -8.73 -5.70 3.08
CA ALA A 170 -8.89 -4.33 3.55
C ALA A 170 -7.69 -3.44 3.19
N ASN A 171 -6.47 -3.96 3.34
CA ASN A 171 -5.26 -3.23 2.93
C ASN A 171 -5.20 -3.08 1.40
N TYR A 172 -5.49 -4.14 0.64
CA TYR A 172 -5.59 -4.07 -0.82
C TYR A 172 -6.59 -3.00 -1.28
N SER A 173 -7.81 -3.02 -0.75
CA SER A 173 -8.86 -2.08 -1.08
C SER A 173 -8.50 -0.65 -0.68
N ALA A 174 -7.82 -0.42 0.46
CA ALA A 174 -7.35 0.90 0.84
C ALA A 174 -6.32 1.46 -0.15
N ILE A 175 -5.33 0.64 -0.55
CA ILE A 175 -4.32 1.02 -1.55
C ILE A 175 -4.99 1.39 -2.88
N VAL A 176 -5.85 0.51 -3.39
CA VAL A 176 -6.54 0.73 -4.67
C VAL A 176 -7.47 1.94 -4.58
N PHE A 177 -8.24 2.08 -3.50
CA PHE A 177 -9.14 3.21 -3.29
C PHE A 177 -8.40 4.54 -3.39
N LEU A 178 -7.24 4.67 -2.72
CA LEU A 178 -6.45 5.89 -2.74
C LEU A 178 -5.88 6.18 -4.13
N LEU A 179 -5.38 5.17 -4.85
CA LEU A 179 -4.92 5.35 -6.25
C LEU A 179 -6.07 5.75 -7.19
N VAL A 180 -7.23 5.09 -7.05
CA VAL A 180 -8.46 5.39 -7.82
C VAL A 180 -8.96 6.79 -7.50
N LEU A 181 -8.87 7.25 -6.24
CA LEU A 181 -9.24 8.61 -5.85
C LEU A 181 -8.37 9.65 -6.56
N GLY A 182 -7.05 9.42 -6.65
CA GLY A 182 -6.15 10.24 -7.45
C GLY A 182 -6.56 10.33 -8.92
N LEU A 183 -6.82 9.18 -9.56
CA LEU A 183 -7.32 9.12 -10.94
C LEU A 183 -8.68 9.79 -11.11
N TRP A 184 -9.57 9.67 -10.13
CA TRP A 184 -10.90 10.28 -10.14
C TRP A 184 -10.79 11.80 -10.08
N ILE A 185 -9.94 12.35 -9.20
CA ILE A 185 -9.69 13.79 -9.09
C ILE A 185 -9.12 14.32 -10.41
N GLU A 186 -8.13 13.62 -10.99
CA GLU A 186 -7.54 13.98 -12.28
C GLU A 186 -8.60 14.01 -13.39
N THR A 187 -9.41 12.95 -13.49
CA THR A 187 -10.47 12.82 -14.50
C THR A 187 -11.58 13.86 -14.30
N PHE A 188 -11.94 14.16 -13.05
CA PHE A 188 -12.94 15.17 -12.71
C PHE A 188 -12.49 16.59 -13.08
N ARG A 189 -11.22 16.93 -12.81
CA ARG A 189 -10.63 18.20 -13.25
C ARG A 189 -10.62 18.31 -14.77
N ALA A 190 -10.27 17.24 -15.47
CA ALA A 190 -10.33 17.20 -16.93
C ALA A 190 -11.75 17.42 -17.46
N LEU A 191 -12.79 16.84 -16.83
CA LEU A 191 -14.20 17.07 -17.18
C LEU A 191 -14.62 18.52 -16.98
N ARG A 192 -14.24 19.14 -15.86
CA ARG A 192 -14.58 20.54 -15.57
C ARG A 192 -13.88 21.53 -16.51
N GLY A 193 -12.69 21.18 -16.99
CA GLY A 193 -11.92 21.99 -17.94
C GLY A 193 -12.40 21.93 -19.40
N LEU A 194 -13.40 21.10 -19.74
CA LEU A 194 -13.91 21.00 -21.11
C LEU A 194 -14.69 22.25 -21.51
N THR A 195 -14.35 22.83 -22.66
CA THR A 195 -15.13 23.91 -23.28
C THR A 195 -16.50 23.40 -23.77
N LEU A 196 -17.46 24.31 -23.99
CA LEU A 196 -18.79 23.97 -24.52
C LEU A 196 -18.71 23.14 -25.81
N ALA A 197 -17.86 23.56 -26.76
CA ALA A 197 -17.65 22.84 -28.02
C ALA A 197 -17.04 21.43 -27.82
N GLN A 198 -16.18 21.24 -26.82
CA GLN A 198 -15.57 19.93 -26.53
C GLN A 198 -16.55 18.95 -25.89
N LYS A 199 -17.59 19.43 -25.18
CA LYS A 199 -18.58 18.59 -24.49
C LYS A 199 -19.41 17.72 -25.44
N GLU A 200 -19.59 18.14 -26.69
CA GLU A 200 -20.35 17.41 -27.71
C GLU A 200 -19.52 16.35 -28.45
N MET A 201 -18.20 16.33 -28.29
CA MET A 201 -17.32 15.42 -29.02
C MET A 201 -17.26 14.01 -28.39
N ARG A 202 -16.86 13.01 -29.22
CA ARG A 202 -16.53 11.64 -28.76
C ARG A 202 -15.52 11.64 -27.60
N TYR A 203 -14.61 12.62 -27.56
CA TYR A 203 -13.64 12.80 -26.48
C TYR A 203 -14.30 12.98 -25.10
N ALA A 204 -15.31 13.85 -25.00
CA ALA A 204 -16.05 14.07 -23.75
C ALA A 204 -16.87 12.84 -23.32
N ARG A 205 -17.29 11.98 -24.26
CA ARG A 205 -17.92 10.69 -23.91
C ARG A 205 -16.92 9.74 -23.25
N GLY A 206 -15.70 9.64 -23.76
CA GLY A 206 -14.64 8.81 -23.18
C GLY A 206 -14.30 9.22 -21.74
N ILE A 207 -14.11 10.51 -21.48
CA ILE A 207 -13.81 11.01 -20.12
C ILE A 207 -14.99 10.78 -19.17
N ARG A 208 -16.24 11.01 -19.62
CA ARG A 208 -17.43 10.71 -18.81
C ARG A 208 -17.54 9.24 -18.43
N TRP A 209 -17.23 8.33 -19.35
CA TRP A 209 -17.24 6.89 -19.05
C TRP A 209 -16.16 6.53 -18.04
N ARG A 210 -14.92 7.03 -18.23
CA ARG A 210 -13.83 6.85 -17.24
C ARG A 210 -14.23 7.34 -15.86
N TRP A 211 -14.84 8.52 -15.78
CA TRP A 211 -15.31 9.07 -14.50
C TRP A 211 -16.40 8.20 -13.87
N ARG A 212 -17.39 7.74 -14.63
CA ARG A 212 -18.43 6.81 -14.13
C ARG A 212 -17.83 5.49 -13.63
N PHE A 213 -16.90 4.91 -14.38
CA PHE A 213 -16.20 3.69 -13.99
C PHE A 213 -15.43 3.89 -12.67
N LEU A 214 -14.68 4.99 -12.54
CA LEU A 214 -13.95 5.31 -11.31
C LEU A 214 -14.89 5.56 -10.12
N ASN A 215 -16.07 6.17 -10.33
CA ASN A 215 -17.08 6.29 -9.27
C ASN A 215 -17.56 4.91 -8.79
N GLY A 216 -17.87 4.00 -9.73
CA GLY A 216 -18.27 2.63 -9.39
C GLY A 216 -17.19 1.92 -8.57
N LEU A 217 -15.91 2.07 -8.96
CA LEU A 217 -14.79 1.52 -8.21
C LEU A 217 -14.66 2.13 -6.81
N LEU A 218 -14.71 3.46 -6.67
CA LEU A 218 -14.64 4.13 -5.36
C LEU A 218 -15.75 3.65 -4.43
N VAL A 219 -16.99 3.56 -4.92
CA VAL A 219 -18.12 3.08 -4.12
C VAL A 219 -17.92 1.62 -3.74
N SER A 220 -17.54 0.76 -4.70
CA SER A 220 -17.33 -0.67 -4.43
C SER A 220 -16.21 -0.93 -3.41
N HIS A 221 -15.09 -0.20 -3.50
CA HIS A 221 -13.99 -0.32 -2.53
C HIS A 221 -14.31 0.33 -1.19
N ALA A 222 -15.09 1.41 -1.15
CA ALA A 222 -15.59 1.95 0.11
C ALA A 222 -16.50 0.94 0.83
N ILE A 223 -17.39 0.27 0.08
CA ILE A 223 -18.20 -0.84 0.60
C ILE A 223 -17.30 -1.97 1.08
N ALA A 224 -16.32 -2.41 0.29
CA ALA A 224 -15.39 -3.47 0.69
C ALA A 224 -14.63 -3.13 1.98
N ILE A 225 -14.10 -1.90 2.10
CA ILE A 225 -13.41 -1.42 3.30
C ILE A 225 -14.33 -1.50 4.53
N VAL A 226 -15.60 -1.11 4.40
CA VAL A 226 -16.59 -1.25 5.49
C VAL A 226 -16.85 -2.73 5.81
N LEU A 227 -17.11 -3.57 4.81
CA LEU A 227 -17.48 -4.98 4.98
C LEU A 227 -16.32 -5.86 5.47
N THR A 228 -15.07 -5.47 5.23
CA THR A 228 -13.91 -6.14 5.85
C THR A 228 -13.85 -5.93 7.37
N SER A 229 -14.61 -4.95 7.90
CA SER A 229 -14.65 -4.57 9.31
C SER A 229 -13.27 -4.29 9.93
N SER A 230 -12.29 -3.88 9.11
CA SER A 230 -10.93 -3.59 9.55
C SER A 230 -10.78 -2.13 10.01
N ARG A 231 -10.65 -1.93 11.33
CA ARG A 231 -10.40 -0.61 11.94
C ARG A 231 -9.16 0.07 11.35
N ASN A 232 -8.12 -0.72 11.07
CA ASN A 232 -6.87 -0.24 10.51
C ASN A 232 -7.10 0.33 9.10
N ALA A 233 -7.84 -0.37 8.24
CA ALA A 233 -8.16 0.10 6.89
C ALA A 233 -9.01 1.38 6.91
N TRP A 234 -9.99 1.47 7.82
CA TRP A 234 -10.82 2.67 7.96
C TRP A 234 -9.96 3.88 8.30
N GLY A 235 -9.10 3.76 9.32
CA GLY A 235 -8.21 4.83 9.77
C GLY A 235 -7.27 5.30 8.65
N VAL A 236 -6.54 4.39 8.02
CA VAL A 236 -5.55 4.78 6.99
C VAL A 236 -6.20 5.33 5.72
N THR A 237 -7.40 4.86 5.37
CA THR A 237 -8.15 5.39 4.22
C THR A 237 -8.65 6.81 4.53
N VAL A 238 -9.19 7.06 5.72
CA VAL A 238 -9.61 8.40 6.15
C VAL A 238 -8.40 9.34 6.16
N LEU A 239 -7.27 8.95 6.76
CA LEU A 239 -6.04 9.74 6.74
C LEU A 239 -5.57 10.06 5.33
N GLY A 240 -5.60 9.08 4.41
CA GLY A 240 -5.27 9.30 3.00
C GLY A 240 -6.21 10.30 2.33
N CYS A 241 -7.52 10.20 2.57
CA CYS A 241 -8.51 11.18 2.11
C CYS A 241 -8.24 12.59 2.66
N LEU A 242 -7.82 12.72 3.92
CA LEU A 242 -7.45 14.01 4.50
C LEU A 242 -6.22 14.62 3.81
N VAL A 243 -5.23 13.81 3.44
CA VAL A 243 -4.08 14.29 2.65
C VAL A 243 -4.53 14.82 1.29
N TYR A 244 -5.44 14.13 0.59
CA TYR A 244 -6.05 14.67 -0.62
C TYR A 244 -6.83 15.96 -0.33
N GLY A 245 -7.60 16.03 0.75
CA GLY A 245 -8.33 17.22 1.17
C GLY A 245 -7.40 18.43 1.37
N LEU A 246 -6.28 18.23 2.07
CA LEU A 246 -5.25 19.25 2.26
C LEU A 246 -4.63 19.68 0.93
N TYR A 247 -4.26 18.71 0.07
CA TYR A 247 -3.70 18.99 -1.26
C TYR A 247 -4.68 19.77 -2.17
N LEU A 248 -5.98 19.51 -2.04
CA LEU A 248 -7.04 20.21 -2.76
C LEU A 248 -7.41 21.57 -2.15
N GLY A 249 -6.84 21.94 -1.00
CA GLY A 249 -7.17 23.19 -0.30
C GLY A 249 -8.46 23.14 0.52
N LEU A 250 -9.03 21.95 0.78
CA LEU A 250 -10.28 21.74 1.53
C LEU A 250 -10.06 21.79 3.05
N ARG A 251 -9.34 22.80 3.55
CA ARG A 251 -8.94 22.91 4.96
C ARG A 251 -10.10 22.88 5.96
N PRO A 252 -11.26 23.53 5.72
CA PRO A 252 -12.39 23.46 6.65
C PRO A 252 -12.97 22.06 6.79
N LEU A 253 -13.05 21.30 5.69
CA LEU A 253 -13.50 19.91 5.71
C LEU A 253 -12.53 19.03 6.50
N VAL A 254 -11.23 19.20 6.26
CA VAL A 254 -10.18 18.49 6.99
C VAL A 254 -10.25 18.80 8.49
N LEU A 255 -10.41 20.07 8.86
CA LEU A 255 -10.58 20.48 10.24
C LEU A 255 -11.83 19.85 10.88
N GLY A 256 -12.97 19.87 10.19
CA GLY A 256 -14.21 19.27 10.69
C GLY A 256 -14.09 17.76 10.94
N ILE A 257 -13.53 17.01 9.99
CA ILE A 257 -13.32 15.55 10.14
C ILE A 257 -12.32 15.26 11.26
N THR A 258 -11.22 16.02 11.35
CA THR A 258 -10.21 15.86 12.39
C THR A 258 -10.79 16.16 13.77
N ALA A 259 -11.58 17.23 13.90
CA ALA A 259 -12.27 17.58 15.14
C ALA A 259 -13.25 16.47 15.56
N TYR A 260 -14.05 15.93 14.63
CA TYR A 260 -14.94 14.80 14.91
C TYR A 260 -14.16 13.56 15.37
N GLY A 261 -13.04 13.23 14.71
CA GLY A 261 -12.16 12.15 15.15
C GLY A 261 -11.63 12.38 16.57
N GLY A 262 -11.27 13.62 16.90
CA GLY A 262 -10.88 14.02 18.25
C GLY A 262 -11.99 13.80 19.29
N VAL A 263 -13.25 14.10 18.93
CA VAL A 263 -14.42 13.84 19.80
C VAL A 263 -14.64 12.34 20.01
N VAL A 264 -14.52 11.51 18.96
CA VAL A 264 -14.63 10.05 19.07
C VAL A 264 -13.52 9.46 19.95
N LEU A 265 -12.28 9.92 19.78
CA LEU A 265 -11.15 9.52 20.63
C LEU A 265 -11.37 10.00 22.07
N GLY A 266 -11.89 11.20 22.26
CA GLY A 266 -12.27 11.73 23.57
C GLY A 266 -13.32 10.87 24.27
N ALA A 267 -14.37 10.45 23.57
CA ALA A 267 -15.38 9.52 24.09
C ALA A 267 -14.77 8.18 24.52
N SER A 268 -13.70 7.74 23.85
CA SER A 268 -13.04 6.46 24.09
C SER A 268 -12.04 6.53 25.25
N PHE A 269 -11.24 7.60 25.36
CA PHE A 269 -10.03 7.63 26.19
C PHE A 269 -9.86 8.87 27.09
N ALA A 270 -10.71 9.90 26.99
CA ALA A 270 -10.60 11.07 27.88
C ALA A 270 -10.95 10.70 29.33
N PRO A 271 -10.42 11.41 30.34
CA PRO A 271 -10.87 11.27 31.71
C PRO A 271 -12.26 11.91 31.92
N PRO A 272 -13.07 11.43 32.89
CA PRO A 272 -14.28 12.12 33.33
C PRO A 272 -13.95 13.52 33.90
N PRO A 273 -14.85 14.53 33.76
CA PRO A 273 -16.19 14.47 33.17
C PRO A 273 -16.21 14.59 31.63
N LEU A 274 -15.09 14.92 31.00
CA LEU A 274 -14.99 15.19 29.57
C LEU A 274 -15.40 13.97 28.72
N GLN A 275 -15.04 12.77 29.19
CA GLN A 275 -15.45 11.52 28.53
C GLN A 275 -16.97 11.40 28.39
N SER A 276 -17.70 11.68 29.48
CA SER A 276 -19.16 11.54 29.54
C SER A 276 -19.85 12.55 28.63
N TRP A 277 -19.31 13.76 28.49
CA TRP A 277 -19.82 14.75 27.54
C TRP A 277 -19.67 14.28 26.10
N PHE A 278 -18.54 13.69 25.75
CA PHE A 278 -18.34 13.15 24.41
C PHE A 278 -19.18 11.89 24.15
N GLN A 279 -19.34 11.01 25.14
CA GLN A 279 -20.20 9.82 25.04
C GLN A 279 -21.68 10.17 24.84
N ALA A 280 -22.14 11.34 25.31
CA ALA A 280 -23.50 11.81 25.04
C ALA A 280 -23.76 12.16 23.56
N ILE A 281 -22.71 12.38 22.77
CA ILE A 281 -22.80 12.79 21.36
C ILE A 281 -22.39 11.64 20.42
N VAL A 282 -21.37 10.87 20.82
CA VAL A 282 -20.79 9.81 19.99
C VAL A 282 -21.57 8.51 20.18
N PRO A 283 -22.06 7.88 19.10
CA PRO A 283 -22.70 6.57 19.17
C PRO A 283 -21.86 5.52 19.91
N ASP A 284 -22.51 4.76 20.79
CA ASP A 284 -21.87 3.76 21.65
C ASP A 284 -21.00 2.75 20.91
N ASN A 285 -21.48 2.29 19.76
CA ASN A 285 -20.76 1.35 18.91
C ASN A 285 -19.40 1.87 18.41
N LEU A 286 -19.18 3.19 18.32
CA LEU A 286 -17.91 3.76 17.87
C LEU A 286 -16.89 3.80 19.01
N TRP A 287 -17.26 4.38 20.15
CA TRP A 287 -16.31 4.59 21.25
C TRP A 287 -16.09 3.33 22.09
N MET A 288 -17.11 2.47 22.28
CA MET A 288 -16.94 1.18 22.97
C MET A 288 -16.05 0.22 22.18
N ARG A 289 -16.07 0.32 20.84
CA ARG A 289 -15.22 -0.52 19.97
C ARG A 289 -13.75 -0.10 19.99
N LEU A 290 -13.46 1.18 20.21
CA LEU A 290 -12.09 1.69 20.34
C LEU A 290 -11.51 1.45 21.73
N SER A 291 -12.35 1.51 22.77
CA SER A 291 -11.97 1.24 24.16
C SER A 291 -12.01 -0.25 24.56
N ASP A 292 -12.23 -1.16 23.60
CA ASP A 292 -12.39 -2.62 23.76
C ASP A 292 -13.50 -3.07 24.74
N ARG A 293 -14.38 -2.15 25.16
CA ARG A 293 -15.52 -2.42 26.06
C ARG A 293 -16.61 -3.29 25.43
N LEU A 294 -16.60 -3.46 24.11
CA LEU A 294 -17.50 -4.38 23.41
C LEU A 294 -17.13 -5.86 23.62
N TYR A 295 -15.91 -6.17 24.07
CA TYR A 295 -15.42 -7.54 24.20
C TYR A 295 -14.75 -7.76 25.58
N PRO A 296 -15.51 -7.61 26.68
CA PRO A 296 -14.95 -7.66 28.04
C PRO A 296 -14.33 -9.02 28.39
N ASP A 297 -14.83 -10.11 27.80
CA ASP A 297 -14.38 -11.48 28.10
C ASP A 297 -13.30 -12.00 27.14
N ARG A 298 -12.64 -11.11 26.37
CA ARG A 298 -11.58 -11.54 25.45
C ARG A 298 -10.36 -12.03 26.25
N PRO A 299 -9.83 -13.24 25.98
CA PRO A 299 -8.60 -13.71 26.60
C PRO A 299 -7.43 -12.72 26.44
N ASP A 300 -6.66 -12.49 27.51
CA ASP A 300 -5.54 -11.56 27.51
C ASP A 300 -4.51 -11.85 26.41
N ALA A 301 -4.27 -13.14 26.10
CA ALA A 301 -3.38 -13.56 25.02
C ALA A 301 -3.82 -13.06 23.63
N LEU A 302 -5.09 -12.72 23.44
CA LEU A 302 -5.59 -12.15 22.19
C LEU A 302 -5.50 -10.62 22.14
N LEU A 303 -5.12 -9.96 23.23
CA LEU A 303 -4.94 -8.52 23.27
C LEU A 303 -3.65 -8.12 22.55
N ARG A 304 -3.73 -7.08 21.71
CA ARG A 304 -2.57 -6.52 21.01
C ARG A 304 -1.48 -6.05 21.97
N VAL A 305 -1.86 -5.48 23.13
CA VAL A 305 -0.90 -5.02 24.14
C VAL A 305 -0.04 -6.18 24.63
N THR A 306 -0.65 -7.31 25.00
CA THR A 306 0.05 -8.52 25.42
C THR A 306 0.96 -9.09 24.33
N GLN A 307 0.51 -9.05 23.08
CA GLN A 307 1.32 -9.48 21.92
C GLN A 307 2.53 -8.56 21.68
N TRP A 308 2.34 -7.25 21.85
CA TRP A 308 3.37 -6.23 21.68
C TRP A 308 4.40 -6.27 22.80
N GLU A 309 3.95 -6.44 24.05
CA GLU A 309 4.83 -6.65 25.20
C GLU A 309 5.70 -7.89 25.02
N PHE A 310 5.11 -9.01 24.57
CA PHE A 310 5.88 -10.22 24.30
C PHE A 310 6.92 -10.01 23.19
N ALA A 311 6.55 -9.40 22.06
CA ALA A 311 7.51 -9.09 21.00
C ALA A 311 8.61 -8.10 21.47
N GLY A 312 8.26 -7.16 22.34
CA GLY A 312 9.21 -6.26 23.00
C GLY A 312 10.20 -7.02 23.88
N ASN A 313 9.73 -7.96 24.70
CA ASN A 313 10.58 -8.81 25.54
C ASN A 313 11.54 -9.65 24.68
N LEU A 314 11.04 -10.28 23.61
CA LEU A 314 11.90 -11.00 22.66
C LEU A 314 12.98 -10.10 22.06
N THR A 315 12.62 -8.85 21.72
CA THR A 315 13.57 -7.85 21.21
C THR A 315 14.65 -7.55 22.25
N LEU A 316 14.29 -7.38 23.52
CA LEU A 316 15.23 -7.08 24.61
C LEU A 316 16.16 -8.27 24.91
N GLU A 317 15.69 -9.50 24.75
CA GLU A 317 16.49 -10.71 24.95
C GLU A 317 17.55 -10.91 23.85
N ARG A 318 17.23 -10.57 22.58
CA ARG A 318 18.15 -10.69 21.44
C ARG A 318 18.13 -9.45 20.53
N PRO A 319 18.65 -8.30 20.99
CA PRO A 319 18.48 -7.02 20.29
C PRO A 319 19.24 -6.90 18.96
N TRP A 320 20.30 -7.68 18.76
CA TRP A 320 21.19 -7.54 17.59
C TRP A 320 20.73 -8.35 16.38
N THR A 321 20.41 -9.62 16.60
CA THR A 321 20.07 -10.57 15.52
C THR A 321 18.64 -11.08 15.60
N GLY A 322 17.91 -10.81 16.69
CA GLY A 322 16.59 -11.35 16.92
C GLY A 322 16.57 -12.87 17.13
N TRP A 323 15.38 -13.44 17.00
CA TRP A 323 15.11 -14.87 17.18
C TRP A 323 15.04 -15.67 15.88
N GLY A 324 15.16 -15.00 14.74
CA GLY A 324 14.95 -15.55 13.39
C GLY A 324 13.56 -15.24 12.85
N LEU A 325 13.43 -15.06 11.54
CA LEU A 325 12.12 -14.88 10.91
C LEU A 325 11.22 -16.09 11.18
N ARG A 326 9.90 -15.85 11.34
CA ARG A 326 8.90 -16.88 11.69
C ARG A 326 9.02 -17.46 13.10
N SER A 327 9.91 -16.94 13.95
CA SER A 327 10.07 -17.45 15.31
C SER A 327 8.91 -17.05 16.23
N PHE A 328 8.25 -15.91 15.97
CA PHE A 328 7.26 -15.36 16.89
C PHE A 328 6.15 -16.35 17.24
N THR A 329 5.55 -16.99 16.23
CA THR A 329 4.40 -17.88 16.43
C THR A 329 4.74 -19.04 17.36
N ALA A 330 5.86 -19.73 17.11
CA ALA A 330 6.27 -20.87 17.93
C ALA A 330 6.61 -20.45 19.37
N LEU A 331 7.30 -19.31 19.53
CA LEU A 331 7.67 -18.79 20.85
C LEU A 331 6.45 -18.32 21.64
N TYR A 332 5.48 -17.68 20.96
CA TYR A 332 4.24 -17.20 21.58
C TYR A 332 3.37 -18.36 22.03
N GLU A 333 3.17 -19.36 21.16
CA GLU A 333 2.38 -20.56 21.45
C GLU A 333 2.99 -21.35 22.62
N ALA A 334 4.31 -21.51 22.65
CA ALA A 334 5.01 -22.20 23.73
C ALA A 334 4.82 -21.52 25.11
N GLN A 335 4.64 -20.19 25.16
CA GLN A 335 4.48 -19.47 26.43
C GLN A 335 3.01 -19.22 26.80
N LYS A 336 2.14 -18.98 25.82
CA LYS A 336 0.76 -18.53 26.03
C LYS A 336 -0.27 -19.61 25.75
N GLU A 337 0.16 -20.80 25.33
CA GLU A 337 -0.68 -21.96 25.00
C GLU A 337 -1.77 -21.61 23.96
N LEU A 338 -1.50 -20.59 23.15
CA LEU A 338 -2.42 -20.06 22.14
C LEU A 338 -1.64 -19.73 20.87
N TRP A 339 -2.09 -20.32 19.76
CA TRP A 339 -1.49 -20.07 18.46
C TRP A 339 -1.82 -18.67 17.96
N LEU A 340 -0.79 -17.93 17.53
CA LEU A 340 -0.93 -16.61 16.94
C LEU A 340 0.08 -16.40 15.79
N GLY A 341 -0.42 -15.98 14.63
CA GLY A 341 0.41 -15.84 13.43
C GLY A 341 1.50 -14.75 13.51
N HIS A 342 1.27 -13.65 14.24
CA HIS A 342 2.22 -12.53 14.34
C HIS A 342 1.77 -11.48 15.39
N PRO A 343 2.66 -10.60 15.89
CA PRO A 343 2.33 -9.61 16.92
C PRO A 343 1.49 -8.42 16.44
N HIS A 344 0.86 -8.47 15.27
CA HIS A 344 0.03 -7.39 14.70
C HIS A 344 0.72 -6.01 14.71
N SER A 345 2.04 -6.01 14.50
CA SER A 345 2.86 -4.81 14.26
C SER A 345 4.12 -5.24 13.55
N LEU A 346 4.32 -4.78 12.32
CA LEU A 346 5.50 -5.12 11.53
C LEU A 346 6.79 -4.65 12.21
N ALA A 347 6.77 -3.48 12.84
CA ALA A 347 7.95 -2.95 13.52
C ALA A 347 8.38 -3.89 14.66
N LEU A 348 7.45 -4.27 15.54
CA LEU A 348 7.75 -5.17 16.66
C LEU A 348 8.09 -6.59 16.20
N MET A 349 7.43 -7.07 15.14
CA MET A 349 7.78 -8.35 14.52
C MET A 349 9.22 -8.33 14.03
N MET A 350 9.62 -7.29 13.28
CA MET A 350 10.97 -7.20 12.73
C MET A 350 12.02 -7.04 13.82
N THR A 351 11.78 -6.26 14.87
CA THR A 351 12.75 -6.13 15.96
C THR A 351 12.93 -7.44 16.73
N ALA A 352 11.84 -8.18 16.97
CA ALA A 352 11.89 -9.47 17.66
C ALA A 352 12.57 -10.55 16.80
N GLU A 353 12.24 -10.61 15.51
CA GLU A 353 12.68 -11.70 14.63
C GLU A 353 14.03 -11.45 13.98
N THR A 354 14.37 -10.19 13.66
CA THR A 354 15.58 -9.83 12.90
C THR A 354 16.55 -8.93 13.65
N GLY A 355 16.15 -8.45 14.82
CA GLY A 355 16.93 -7.51 15.62
C GLY A 355 16.71 -6.05 15.24
N ILE A 356 17.15 -5.17 16.12
CA ILE A 356 17.06 -3.71 15.98
C ILE A 356 17.84 -3.20 14.77
N PRO A 357 19.10 -3.62 14.50
CA PRO A 357 19.88 -3.07 13.38
C PRO A 357 19.23 -3.33 12.01
N ALA A 358 18.78 -4.56 11.75
CA ALA A 358 18.12 -4.91 10.49
C ALA A 358 16.80 -4.15 10.34
N THR A 359 16.03 -4.05 11.42
CA THR A 359 14.77 -3.29 11.44
C THR A 359 14.99 -1.81 11.14
N LEU A 360 15.89 -1.16 11.87
CA LEU A 360 16.20 0.26 11.64
C LEU A 360 16.69 0.52 10.22
N LEU A 361 17.47 -0.39 9.65
CA LEU A 361 17.93 -0.27 8.26
C LEU A 361 16.75 -0.35 7.27
N LEU A 362 15.86 -1.33 7.41
CA LEU A 362 14.68 -1.47 6.53
C LEU A 362 13.78 -0.23 6.59
N PHE A 363 13.37 0.16 7.80
CA PHE A 363 12.50 1.31 8.01
C PHE A 363 13.20 2.63 7.66
N GLY A 364 14.50 2.74 7.89
CA GLY A 364 15.32 3.89 7.50
C GLY A 364 15.40 4.05 5.99
N LEU A 365 15.62 2.97 5.23
CA LEU A 365 15.65 2.99 3.76
C LEU A 365 14.28 3.36 3.18
N ALA A 366 13.20 2.74 3.66
CA ALA A 366 11.84 3.07 3.22
C ALA A 366 11.45 4.51 3.58
N GLY A 367 11.74 4.93 4.81
CA GLY A 367 11.52 6.29 5.30
C GLY A 367 12.31 7.33 4.51
N TRP A 368 13.55 7.01 4.11
CA TRP A 368 14.36 7.89 3.27
C TRP A 368 13.75 8.10 1.89
N ILE A 369 13.26 7.03 1.24
CA ILE A 369 12.57 7.14 -0.06
C ILE A 369 11.33 8.03 0.08
N MET A 370 10.53 7.82 1.12
CA MET A 370 9.35 8.63 1.40
C MET A 370 9.69 10.10 1.65
N PHE A 371 10.70 10.37 2.46
CA PHE A 371 11.20 11.72 2.71
C PHE A 371 11.62 12.43 1.42
N ARG A 372 12.40 11.74 0.57
CA ARG A 372 12.83 12.30 -0.72
C ARG A 372 11.66 12.53 -1.67
N GLY A 373 10.67 11.64 -1.66
CA GLY A 373 9.44 11.82 -2.42
C GLY A 373 8.63 13.04 -1.99
N VAL A 374 8.40 13.21 -0.68
CA VAL A 374 7.72 14.39 -0.14
C VAL A 374 8.50 15.68 -0.45
N ARG A 375 9.83 15.66 -0.29
CA ARG A 375 10.69 16.80 -0.63
C ARG A 375 10.62 17.17 -2.10
N LEU A 376 10.59 16.19 -3.00
CA LEU A 376 10.42 16.42 -4.43
C LEU A 376 9.07 17.06 -4.74
N LEU A 377 7.98 16.55 -4.15
CA LEU A 377 6.64 17.10 -4.33
C LEU A 377 6.55 18.55 -3.81
N ALA A 378 7.17 18.85 -2.66
CA ALA A 378 7.24 20.20 -2.11
C ALA A 378 7.99 21.17 -3.04
N ARG A 379 9.10 20.74 -3.65
CA ARG A 379 9.84 21.54 -4.65
C ARG A 379 9.01 21.81 -5.91
N TRP A 380 8.30 20.81 -6.42
CA TRP A 380 7.37 20.99 -7.53
C TRP A 380 6.20 21.92 -7.19
N HIS A 381 5.85 22.06 -5.92
CA HIS A 381 4.86 23.04 -5.49
C HIS A 381 5.45 24.45 -5.41
N SER A 382 6.63 24.63 -4.79
CA SER A 382 7.25 25.95 -4.64
C SER A 382 7.58 26.61 -5.98
N LEU A 383 8.05 25.84 -6.96
CA LEU A 383 8.37 26.34 -8.30
C LEU A 383 7.12 26.67 -9.15
N SER A 384 5.94 26.23 -8.73
CA SER A 384 4.69 26.52 -9.44
C SER A 384 4.00 27.82 -9.01
N VAL A 385 4.57 28.52 -8.02
CA VAL A 385 4.20 29.89 -7.68
C VAL A 385 4.93 30.81 -8.69
N PRO A 386 4.25 31.75 -9.35
CA PRO A 386 4.93 32.66 -10.27
C PRO A 386 6.05 33.39 -9.51
N ALA A 387 7.29 33.20 -9.92
CA ALA A 387 8.34 34.14 -9.55
C ALA A 387 7.91 35.49 -10.11
N GLU A 388 7.97 36.54 -9.29
CA GLU A 388 7.81 37.90 -9.78
C GLU A 388 8.74 38.10 -10.99
N ALA A 389 8.18 38.63 -12.07
CA ALA A 389 8.85 38.76 -13.35
C ALA A 389 10.14 39.57 -13.21
N GLY A 390 11.27 38.89 -13.21
CA GLY A 390 12.56 39.55 -13.09
C GLY A 390 13.68 38.57 -12.77
N GLU A 391 13.94 37.63 -13.68
CA GLU A 391 15.29 37.13 -13.97
C GLU A 391 15.19 36.09 -15.10
N GLU A 392 15.79 36.40 -16.25
CA GLU A 392 15.99 35.46 -17.35
C GLU A 392 17.01 34.39 -16.90
N GLY A 393 16.53 33.26 -16.38
CA GLY A 393 17.41 32.19 -15.93
C GLY A 393 16.68 30.84 -15.84
N LEU A 394 17.05 29.91 -16.73
CA LEU A 394 16.67 28.49 -16.77
C LEU A 394 15.16 28.20 -16.55
N GLU A 395 14.43 27.92 -17.64
CA GLU A 395 13.09 27.31 -17.54
C GLU A 395 13.18 25.92 -16.90
N ILE A 396 13.15 25.85 -15.57
CA ILE A 396 12.92 24.60 -14.85
C ILE A 396 11.46 24.24 -15.08
N SER A 397 11.21 23.36 -16.05
CA SER A 397 9.86 22.90 -16.39
C SER A 397 9.23 22.23 -15.16
N THR A 398 8.24 22.90 -14.56
CA THR A 398 7.45 22.31 -13.49
C THR A 398 6.52 21.24 -14.08
N PRO A 399 6.40 20.05 -13.46
CA PRO A 399 5.49 19.04 -13.96
C PRO A 399 4.04 19.53 -13.83
N PRO A 400 3.15 19.13 -14.76
CA PRO A 400 1.78 19.57 -14.75
C PRO A 400 1.06 19.14 -13.45
N PRO A 401 0.00 19.86 -13.03
CA PRO A 401 -0.74 19.53 -11.81
C PRO A 401 -1.23 18.08 -11.72
N SER A 402 -1.56 17.44 -12.85
CA SER A 402 -1.93 16.03 -12.94
C SER A 402 -0.79 15.09 -12.55
N ASP A 403 0.44 15.42 -12.93
CA ASP A 403 1.62 14.60 -12.64
C ASP A 403 2.05 14.70 -11.17
N ARG A 404 1.86 15.89 -10.59
CA ARG A 404 2.03 16.08 -9.14
C ARG A 404 0.99 15.30 -8.35
N LEU A 405 -0.26 15.29 -8.82
CA LEU A 405 -1.36 14.55 -8.20
C LEU A 405 -1.17 13.02 -8.28
N ILE A 406 -0.76 12.48 -9.43
CA ILE A 406 -0.49 11.04 -9.52
C ILE A 406 0.68 10.65 -8.63
N PHE A 407 1.74 11.45 -8.56
CA PHE A 407 2.87 11.18 -7.67
C PHE A 407 2.47 11.25 -6.18
N LEU A 408 1.68 12.25 -5.78
CA LEU A 408 1.08 12.32 -4.45
C LEU A 408 0.29 11.05 -4.14
N SER A 409 -0.45 10.52 -5.11
CA SER A 409 -1.29 9.32 -4.92
C SER A 409 -0.46 8.10 -4.52
N TYR A 410 0.75 7.96 -5.06
CA TYR A 410 1.67 6.90 -4.67
C TYR A 410 2.25 7.09 -3.27
N LEU A 411 2.61 8.33 -2.89
CA LEU A 411 3.04 8.66 -1.53
C LEU A 411 1.94 8.35 -0.51
N VAL A 412 0.70 8.73 -0.82
CA VAL A 412 -0.46 8.49 0.04
C VAL A 412 -0.77 6.99 0.14
N ALA A 413 -0.79 6.26 -0.98
CA ALA A 413 -1.06 4.82 -0.98
C ALA A 413 0.01 4.02 -0.23
N PHE A 414 1.30 4.29 -0.46
CA PHE A 414 2.38 3.64 0.29
C PHE A 414 2.36 4.03 1.77
N GLY A 415 2.13 5.32 2.08
CA GLY A 415 2.01 5.81 3.45
C GLY A 415 0.87 5.13 4.20
N ALA A 416 -0.31 5.00 3.57
CA ALA A 416 -1.45 4.29 4.16
C ALA A 416 -1.12 2.82 4.43
N MET A 417 -0.50 2.12 3.48
CA MET A 417 -0.06 0.73 3.67
C MET A 417 1.01 0.60 4.76
N ALA A 418 1.96 1.52 4.84
CA ALA A 418 3.00 1.54 5.88
C ALA A 418 2.38 1.75 7.28
N LEU A 419 1.44 2.68 7.40
CA LEU A 419 0.68 2.91 8.64
C LEU A 419 -0.18 1.68 9.00
N PHE A 420 -0.78 1.00 8.02
CA PHE A 420 -1.50 -0.25 8.25
C PHE A 420 -0.57 -1.29 8.89
N HIS A 421 0.66 -1.40 8.39
CA HIS A 421 1.67 -2.32 8.92
C HIS A 421 2.22 -1.95 10.31
N LEU A 422 1.98 -0.74 10.83
CA LEU A 422 2.36 -0.42 12.21
C LEU A 422 1.47 -1.12 13.24
N VAL A 423 0.24 -1.48 12.86
CA VAL A 423 -0.81 -2.01 13.74
C VAL A 423 -1.45 -3.29 13.19
N ASP A 424 -0.83 -3.89 12.17
CA ASP A 424 -1.12 -5.23 11.65
C ASP A 424 0.03 -5.74 10.78
N VAL A 425 -0.05 -6.99 10.32
CA VAL A 425 0.92 -7.56 9.37
C VAL A 425 0.19 -8.26 8.23
N THR A 426 0.23 -7.69 7.03
CA THR A 426 -0.39 -8.28 5.82
C THR A 426 0.64 -8.66 4.75
N LEU A 427 1.93 -8.49 5.03
CA LEU A 427 3.01 -8.78 4.09
C LEU A 427 3.19 -10.27 3.75
N PHE A 428 2.58 -11.17 4.53
CA PHE A 428 2.62 -12.59 4.22
C PHE A 428 1.76 -12.95 3.01
N ASP A 429 0.79 -12.10 2.65
CA ASP A 429 0.16 -12.17 1.34
C ASP A 429 1.10 -11.60 0.28
N SER A 430 1.53 -12.43 -0.65
CA SER A 430 2.48 -12.06 -1.70
C SER A 430 1.98 -10.93 -2.60
N ARG A 431 0.67 -10.76 -2.78
CA ARG A 431 0.09 -9.66 -3.58
C ARG A 431 0.29 -8.35 -2.85
N ILE A 432 0.00 -8.29 -1.55
CA ILE A 432 0.20 -7.09 -0.73
C ILE A 432 1.69 -6.75 -0.63
N ASN A 433 2.53 -7.74 -0.38
CA ASN A 433 3.98 -7.55 -0.29
C ASN A 433 4.51 -6.97 -1.61
N LEU A 434 4.16 -7.61 -2.74
CA LEU A 434 4.56 -7.13 -4.06
C LEU A 434 4.09 -5.71 -4.34
N LEU A 435 2.82 -5.40 -4.07
CA LEU A 435 2.28 -4.05 -4.26
C LEU A 435 3.06 -3.03 -3.43
N GLY A 436 3.38 -3.35 -2.18
CA GLY A 436 4.16 -2.48 -1.32
C GLY A 436 5.53 -2.12 -1.89
N TRP A 437 6.28 -3.13 -2.36
CA TRP A 437 7.58 -2.90 -3.00
C TRP A 437 7.48 -2.19 -4.34
N LEU A 438 6.43 -2.42 -5.13
CA LEU A 438 6.20 -1.72 -6.40
C LEU A 438 5.81 -0.26 -6.18
N LEU A 439 4.98 0.05 -5.16
CA LEU A 439 4.67 1.44 -4.78
C LEU A 439 5.94 2.17 -4.34
N LEU A 440 6.76 1.55 -3.49
CA LEU A 440 8.03 2.13 -3.05
C LEU A 440 9.00 2.33 -4.23
N ALA A 441 9.06 1.36 -5.15
CA ALA A 441 9.86 1.44 -6.36
C ALA A 441 9.40 2.57 -7.28
N ALA A 442 8.08 2.75 -7.44
CA ALA A 442 7.50 3.85 -8.23
C ALA A 442 7.90 5.21 -7.66
N ILE A 443 7.81 5.37 -6.34
CA ILE A 443 8.21 6.61 -5.65
C ILE A 443 9.69 6.87 -5.89
N TRP A 444 10.56 5.89 -5.65
CA TRP A 444 11.99 6.03 -5.85
C TRP A 444 12.37 6.31 -7.32
N SER A 445 11.66 5.69 -8.26
CA SER A 445 11.88 5.87 -9.69
C SER A 445 11.69 7.33 -10.09
N VAL A 446 10.56 7.94 -9.69
CA VAL A 446 10.25 9.34 -9.96
C VAL A 446 11.22 10.26 -9.21
N VAL A 447 11.60 9.94 -7.97
CA VAL A 447 12.61 10.72 -7.23
C VAL A 447 13.93 10.77 -7.99
N ARG A 448 14.42 9.62 -8.47
CA ARG A 448 15.70 9.53 -9.17
C ARG A 448 15.70 10.32 -10.48
N GLU A 449 14.63 10.23 -11.28
CA GLU A 449 14.55 10.98 -12.54
C GLU A 449 14.30 12.48 -12.27
N GLY A 450 13.42 12.82 -11.32
CA GLY A 450 13.13 14.20 -10.96
C GLY A 450 14.38 14.94 -10.47
N GLU A 451 15.20 14.31 -9.62
CA GLU A 451 16.44 14.94 -9.12
C GLU A 451 17.56 15.03 -10.14
N ARG A 452 17.57 14.21 -11.19
CA ARG A 452 18.48 14.41 -12.32
C ARG A 452 18.16 15.69 -13.08
N ASN A 453 16.89 16.06 -13.16
CA ASN A 453 16.46 17.27 -13.85
C ASN A 453 16.74 18.56 -13.06
N PHE A 454 17.10 18.46 -11.77
CA PHE A 454 17.46 19.58 -10.90
C PHE A 454 18.97 19.72 -10.66
N LYS A 455 19.79 18.86 -11.27
CA LYS A 455 21.26 18.90 -11.24
C LYS A 455 21.75 19.27 -12.62
#